data_AF-A0A1V2BDI8-F1
#
_entry.id   AF-A0A1V2BDI8-F1
#
_cell.length_a   1.000
_cell.length_b   1.000
_cell.length_c   1.000
_cell.angle_alpha   90.00
_cell.angle_beta   90.00
_cell.angle_gamma   90.00
#
_symmetry.space_group_name_H-M   'P 1'
#
loop_
_entity.id
_entity.type
_entity.pdbx_description
1 polymer ?
#
loop_
_entity_poly.entity_id
_entity_poly.type
_entity_poly.pdbx_seq_one_letter_code
_entity_poly.pdbx_strand_id
1 'polypeptide(L)'
;MEQPSIFEEHFATAFQVRRRRLLPVFLKVYIWIGFLILLGCLIALLFTIGAGLLKHHHYKRRDSGWLEIVELSVGLGLITIFFTAVAGLWFEAKWAIRYNWVLGGILFASFLFVIGISFNDWTGTDLSELSLPWAVAIPYYVMLNKIQYRWEHVAVSKREALFATPMK
;
A
#
# COMPACT_ATOMS: atom_id res chain seq x y z
N MET A 1 -47.43 8.38 -5.23
CA MET A 1 -46.03 8.32 -5.71
C MET A 1 -45.32 9.49 -5.06
N GLU A 2 -44.59 9.24 -3.97
CA GLU A 2 -43.91 10.29 -3.21
C GLU A 2 -42.64 10.70 -3.96
N GLN A 3 -42.49 12.00 -4.22
CA GLN A 3 -41.27 12.55 -4.82
C GLN A 3 -40.13 12.46 -3.80
N PRO A 4 -38.97 11.87 -4.15
CA PRO A 4 -37.80 11.91 -3.27
C PRO A 4 -37.39 13.36 -3.07
N SER A 5 -37.27 13.78 -1.82
CA SER A 5 -36.96 15.17 -1.51
C SER A 5 -35.49 15.45 -1.84
N ILE A 6 -35.21 16.61 -2.45
CA ILE A 6 -33.84 17.09 -2.78
C ILE A 6 -32.92 17.09 -1.53
N PHE A 7 -33.52 17.13 -0.34
CA PHE A 7 -32.81 17.05 0.94
C PHE A 7 -32.28 15.65 1.25
N GLU A 8 -32.98 14.57 0.91
CA GLU A 8 -32.51 13.20 1.18
C GLU A 8 -31.23 12.86 0.39
N GLU A 9 -31.12 13.32 -0.85
CA GLU A 9 -29.91 13.19 -1.67
C GLU A 9 -28.73 14.01 -1.11
N HIS A 10 -29.02 15.21 -0.59
CA HIS A 10 -28.02 16.09 0.01
C HIS A 10 -27.54 15.62 1.39
N PHE A 11 -28.41 15.01 2.20
CA PHE A 11 -28.00 14.40 3.46
C PHE A 11 -27.20 13.12 3.24
N ALA A 12 -27.58 12.27 2.28
CA ALA A 12 -26.80 11.09 1.91
C ALA A 12 -25.37 11.46 1.46
N THR A 13 -25.19 12.59 0.78
CA THR A 13 -23.88 13.12 0.39
C THR A 13 -23.15 13.85 1.53
N ALA A 14 -23.84 14.60 2.40
CA ALA A 14 -23.24 15.29 3.55
C ALA A 14 -22.74 14.33 4.66
N PHE A 15 -23.32 13.13 4.78
CA PHE A 15 -22.88 12.10 5.73
C PHE A 15 -21.68 11.27 5.27
N GLN A 16 -21.19 11.47 4.03
CA GLN A 16 -19.82 11.12 3.70
C GLN A 16 -18.87 12.14 4.33
N VAL A 17 -18.72 12.06 5.65
CA VAL A 17 -17.52 12.61 6.31
C VAL A 17 -16.35 11.87 5.69
N ARG A 18 -15.74 12.51 4.68
CA ARG A 18 -14.62 12.00 3.89
C ARG A 18 -13.62 11.43 4.87
N ARG A 19 -13.37 10.10 4.86
CA ARG A 19 -12.47 9.46 5.86
C ARG A 19 -11.06 10.06 5.77
N ARG A 20 -10.79 10.88 4.74
CA ARG A 20 -9.57 11.68 4.51
C ARG A 20 -9.28 12.68 5.62
N ARG A 21 -10.32 13.11 6.35
CA ARG A 21 -10.16 13.99 7.51
C ARG A 21 -9.75 13.22 8.76
N LEU A 22 -10.05 11.91 8.82
CA LEU A 22 -9.65 11.00 9.90
C LEU A 22 -8.26 10.39 9.69
N LEU A 23 -7.72 10.49 8.47
CA LEU A 23 -6.37 10.04 8.14
C LEU A 23 -5.31 10.90 8.87
N PRO A 24 -4.47 10.29 9.72
CA PRO A 24 -3.38 11.01 10.39
C PRO A 24 -2.39 11.57 9.36
N VAL A 25 -1.78 12.71 9.67
CA VAL A 25 -0.82 13.39 8.78
C VAL A 25 0.32 12.45 8.38
N PHE A 26 0.80 11.62 9.31
CA PHE A 26 1.80 10.59 9.04
C PHE A 26 1.43 9.63 7.91
N LEU A 27 0.16 9.18 7.82
CA LEU A 27 -0.24 8.28 6.74
C LEU A 27 -0.33 9.01 5.40
N LYS A 28 -0.70 10.29 5.40
CA LYS A 28 -0.69 11.10 4.17
C LYS A 28 0.74 11.21 3.64
N VAL A 29 1.70 11.49 4.50
CA VAL A 29 3.13 11.52 4.14
C VAL A 29 3.58 10.15 3.61
N TYR A 30 3.23 9.06 4.30
CA TYR A 30 3.54 7.69 3.85
C TYR A 30 2.99 7.40 2.44
N ILE A 31 1.73 7.77 2.17
CA ILE A 31 1.10 7.57 0.86
C ILE A 31 1.81 8.40 -0.22
N TRP A 32 2.16 9.65 0.06
CA TRP A 32 2.90 10.51 -0.87
C TRP A 32 4.28 9.95 -1.20
N ILE A 33 5.02 9.49 -0.18
CA ILE A 33 6.31 8.81 -0.38
C ILE A 33 6.12 7.56 -1.23
N GLY A 34 5.09 6.76 -0.94
CA GLY A 34 4.76 5.57 -1.73
C GLY A 34 4.49 5.88 -3.19
N PHE A 35 3.73 6.93 -3.50
CA PHE A 35 3.52 7.38 -4.88
C PHE A 35 4.80 7.86 -5.57
N LEU A 36 5.68 8.56 -4.83
CA LEU A 36 6.95 9.03 -5.38
C LEU A 36 7.89 7.86 -5.72
N ILE A 37 7.96 6.85 -4.84
CA ILE A 37 8.73 5.61 -5.10
C ILE A 37 8.16 4.88 -6.32
N LEU A 38 6.83 4.72 -6.39
CA LEU A 38 6.17 4.07 -7.54
C LEU A 38 6.46 4.80 -8.86
N LEU A 39 6.44 6.13 -8.86
CA LEU A 39 6.80 6.92 -10.03
C LEU A 39 8.26 6.69 -10.43
N GLY A 40 9.18 6.67 -9.46
CA GLY A 40 10.59 6.34 -9.69
C GLY A 40 10.78 4.95 -10.30
N CYS A 41 10.10 3.93 -9.75
CA CYS A 41 10.12 2.57 -10.28
C CYS A 41 9.55 2.48 -11.70
N LEU A 42 8.48 3.22 -12.00
CA LEU A 42 7.89 3.26 -13.33
C LEU A 42 8.86 3.89 -14.35
N ILE A 43 9.50 5.01 -13.99
CA ILE A 43 10.50 5.66 -14.84
C ILE A 43 11.68 4.72 -15.09
N ALA A 44 12.17 4.05 -14.04
CA ALA A 44 13.25 3.07 -14.17
C ALA A 44 12.86 1.92 -15.11
N LEU A 45 11.63 1.39 -14.99
CA LEU A 45 11.11 0.34 -15.87
C LEU A 45 11.04 0.80 -17.33
N LEU A 46 10.54 2.01 -17.58
CA LEU A 46 10.50 2.59 -18.93
C LEU A 46 11.90 2.74 -19.51
N PHE A 47 12.87 3.16 -18.70
CA PHE A 47 14.26 3.27 -19.12
C PHE A 47 14.87 1.90 -19.46
N THR A 48 14.60 0.86 -18.65
CA THR A 48 15.07 -0.50 -18.95
C THR A 48 14.47 -1.05 -20.24
N ILE A 49 13.19 -0.77 -20.50
CA ILE A 49 12.54 -1.14 -21.77
C ILE A 49 13.19 -0.42 -22.94
N GLY A 50 13.35 0.91 -22.86
CA GLY A 50 13.96 1.71 -23.91
C GLY A 50 15.40 1.27 -24.21
N ALA A 51 16.20 1.02 -23.17
CA ALA A 51 17.56 0.52 -23.29
C ALA A 51 17.60 -0.90 -23.91
N GLY A 52 16.66 -1.77 -23.55
CA GLY A 52 16.52 -3.11 -24.13
C GLY A 52 16.21 -3.05 -25.63
N LEU A 53 15.25 -2.21 -26.04
CA LEU A 53 14.88 -2.00 -27.44
C LEU A 53 16.05 -1.48 -28.29
N LEU A 54 16.81 -0.51 -27.77
CA LEU A 54 18.01 0.02 -28.44
C LEU A 54 19.08 -1.07 -28.62
N LYS A 55 19.35 -1.86 -27.58
CA LYS A 55 20.30 -2.98 -27.65
C LYS A 55 19.86 -4.04 -28.65
N HIS A 56 18.57 -4.36 -28.70
CA HIS A 56 18.03 -5.32 -29.66
C HIS A 56 18.19 -4.84 -31.12
N HIS A 57 17.96 -3.54 -31.36
CA HIS A 57 18.11 -2.95 -32.68
C HIS A 57 19.57 -2.90 -33.17
N HIS A 58 20.52 -2.60 -32.28
CA HIS A 58 21.94 -2.44 -32.65
C HIS A 58 22.76 -3.74 -32.64
N TYR A 59 22.46 -4.69 -31.76
CA TYR A 59 23.35 -5.83 -31.53
C TYR A 59 22.82 -7.20 -32.00
N LYS A 60 21.60 -7.29 -32.59
CA LYS A 60 20.96 -8.56 -33.02
C LYS A 60 21.22 -9.71 -32.02
N ARG A 61 21.09 -9.41 -30.73
CA ARG A 61 21.42 -10.38 -29.68
C ARG A 61 20.37 -11.50 -29.71
N ARG A 62 20.84 -12.73 -29.94
CA ARG A 62 19.98 -13.91 -30.20
C ARG A 62 19.63 -14.70 -28.93
N ASP A 63 20.15 -14.32 -27.76
CA ASP A 63 20.03 -15.14 -26.56
C ASP A 63 19.00 -14.62 -25.55
N SER A 64 18.03 -15.51 -25.29
CA SER A 64 17.01 -15.57 -24.23
C SER A 64 16.18 -14.32 -23.92
N GLY A 65 15.38 -13.84 -24.88
CA GLY A 65 14.30 -12.88 -24.61
C GLY A 65 13.30 -13.35 -23.54
N TRP A 66 13.27 -14.64 -23.21
CA TRP A 66 12.45 -15.19 -22.13
C TRP A 66 12.82 -14.65 -20.74
N LEU A 67 14.11 -14.52 -20.43
CA LEU A 67 14.55 -13.97 -19.13
C LEU A 67 14.16 -12.50 -19.00
N GLU A 68 14.34 -11.71 -20.06
CA GLU A 68 13.93 -10.29 -20.08
C GLU A 68 12.41 -10.14 -19.92
N ILE A 69 11.61 -11.01 -20.55
CA ILE A 69 10.15 -11.04 -20.39
C ILE A 69 9.76 -11.38 -18.95
N VAL A 70 10.42 -12.37 -18.34
CA VAL A 70 10.15 -12.75 -16.94
C VAL A 70 10.50 -11.62 -15.99
N GLU A 71 11.68 -11.01 -16.13
CA GLU A 71 12.11 -9.87 -15.30
C GLU A 71 11.12 -8.70 -15.40
N LEU A 72 10.69 -8.37 -16.61
CA LEU A 72 9.74 -7.28 -16.86
C LEU A 72 8.34 -7.59 -16.30
N SER A 73 7.89 -8.83 -16.43
CA SER A 73 6.61 -9.29 -15.87
C SER A 73 6.61 -9.25 -14.35
N VAL A 74 7.71 -9.70 -13.73
CA VAL A 74 7.89 -9.62 -12.27
C VAL A 74 7.95 -8.17 -11.81
N GLY A 75 8.71 -7.31 -12.50
CA GLY A 75 8.80 -5.89 -12.19
C GLY A 75 7.45 -5.17 -12.25
N LEU A 76 6.66 -5.39 -13.32
CA LEU A 76 5.30 -4.87 -13.45
C LEU A 76 4.36 -5.42 -12.37
N GLY A 77 4.47 -6.70 -12.04
CA GLY A 77 3.69 -7.34 -10.99
C GLY A 77 3.96 -6.69 -9.63
N LEU A 78 5.23 -6.49 -9.28
CA LEU A 78 5.62 -5.80 -8.05
C LEU A 78 5.09 -4.37 -8.00
N ILE A 79 5.28 -3.58 -9.07
CA ILE A 79 4.76 -2.21 -9.16
C ILE A 79 3.24 -2.20 -8.94
N THR A 80 2.52 -3.14 -9.55
CA THR A 80 1.07 -3.25 -9.41
C THR A 80 0.65 -3.57 -7.98
N ILE A 81 1.31 -4.54 -7.33
CA ILE A 81 1.07 -4.91 -5.92
C ILE A 81 1.26 -3.69 -5.00
N PHE A 82 2.38 -2.98 -5.14
CA PHE A 82 2.66 -1.78 -4.35
C PHE A 82 1.69 -0.64 -4.67
N PHE A 83 1.33 -0.46 -5.95
CA PHE A 83 0.32 0.52 -6.35
C PHE A 83 -1.03 0.23 -5.70
N THR A 84 -1.49 -1.02 -5.70
CA THR A 84 -2.74 -1.42 -5.04
C THR A 84 -2.69 -1.14 -3.53
N ALA A 85 -1.55 -1.37 -2.88
CA ALA A 85 -1.38 -1.06 -1.45
C ALA A 85 -1.54 0.44 -1.16
N VAL A 86 -0.86 1.29 -1.93
CA VAL A 86 -0.83 2.76 -1.74
C VAL A 86 -2.17 3.38 -2.17
N ALA A 87 -2.66 3.01 -3.36
CA ALA A 87 -3.94 3.49 -3.88
C ALA A 87 -5.11 3.03 -3.00
N GLY A 88 -5.10 1.79 -2.50
CA GLY A 88 -6.13 1.30 -1.59
C GLY A 88 -6.24 2.13 -0.32
N LEU A 89 -5.10 2.57 0.25
CA LEU A 89 -5.09 3.48 1.40
C LEU A 89 -5.58 4.89 1.02
N TRP A 90 -5.19 5.40 -0.16
CA TRP A 90 -5.61 6.71 -0.66
C TRP A 90 -7.12 6.82 -0.96
N PHE A 91 -7.71 5.72 -1.42
CA PHE A 91 -9.15 5.57 -1.69
C PHE A 91 -9.94 5.03 -0.49
N GLU A 92 -9.28 4.79 0.65
CA GLU A 92 -9.93 4.46 1.93
C GLU A 92 -10.76 3.19 1.88
N ALA A 93 -10.31 2.25 1.05
CA ALA A 93 -11.01 1.01 0.82
C ALA A 93 -10.85 0.12 2.07
N LYS A 94 -11.95 -0.49 2.55
CA LYS A 94 -11.96 -1.26 3.81
C LYS A 94 -10.94 -2.41 3.81
N TRP A 95 -10.73 -3.03 2.65
CA TRP A 95 -9.73 -4.09 2.46
C TRP A 95 -8.28 -3.60 2.48
N ALA A 96 -8.02 -2.30 2.31
CA ALA A 96 -6.67 -1.77 2.10
C ALA A 96 -5.79 -1.93 3.34
N ILE A 97 -6.38 -1.87 4.54
CA ILE A 97 -5.68 -2.11 5.79
C ILE A 97 -5.22 -3.57 5.85
N ARG A 98 -6.14 -4.51 5.63
CA ARG A 98 -5.83 -5.96 5.65
C ARG A 98 -4.80 -6.30 4.57
N TYR A 99 -4.92 -5.69 3.40
CA TYR A 99 -3.97 -5.85 2.31
C TYR A 99 -2.57 -5.37 2.68
N ASN A 100 -2.45 -4.15 3.25
CA ASN A 100 -1.17 -3.60 3.71
C ASN A 100 -0.58 -4.39 4.88
N TRP A 101 -1.42 -4.95 5.75
CA TRP A 101 -0.99 -5.81 6.84
C TRP A 101 -0.34 -7.10 6.32
N VAL A 102 -1.00 -7.78 5.37
CA VAL A 102 -0.46 -9.01 4.73
C VAL A 102 0.79 -8.70 3.92
N LEU A 103 0.76 -7.66 3.09
CA LEU A 103 1.90 -7.27 2.27
C LEU A 103 3.11 -6.89 3.12
N GLY A 104 2.91 -6.10 4.17
CA GLY A 104 3.95 -5.76 5.14
C GLY A 104 4.52 -7.01 5.82
N GLY A 105 3.69 -8.02 6.10
CA GLY A 105 4.11 -9.26 6.74
C GLY A 105 4.99 -10.09 5.84
N ILE A 106 4.60 -10.23 4.57
CA ILE A 106 5.37 -10.91 3.54
C ILE A 106 6.71 -10.20 3.33
N LEU A 107 6.72 -8.87 3.18
CA LEU A 107 7.94 -8.10 2.98
C LEU A 107 8.90 -8.21 4.18
N PHE A 108 8.35 -8.16 5.40
CA PHE A 108 9.13 -8.31 6.62
C PHE A 108 9.75 -9.72 6.74
N ALA A 109 8.95 -10.77 6.48
CA ALA A 109 9.42 -12.15 6.50
C ALA A 109 10.49 -12.40 5.43
N SER A 110 10.27 -11.90 4.20
CA SER A 110 11.25 -11.98 3.11
C SER A 110 12.54 -11.25 3.47
N PHE A 111 12.46 -10.08 4.10
CA PHE A 111 13.63 -9.33 4.55
C PHE A 111 14.43 -10.10 5.61
N LEU A 112 13.76 -10.67 6.62
CA LEU A 112 14.41 -11.52 7.63
C LEU A 112 15.03 -12.77 7.01
N PHE A 113 14.39 -13.37 6.02
CA PHE A 113 14.93 -14.52 5.30
C PHE A 113 16.22 -14.18 4.53
N VAL A 114 16.25 -13.04 3.83
CA VAL A 114 17.44 -12.56 3.11
C VAL A 114 18.59 -12.26 4.07
N ILE A 115 18.31 -11.63 5.21
CA ILE A 115 19.29 -11.43 6.28
C ILE A 115 19.78 -12.79 6.76
N GLY A 116 18.88 -13.71 7.14
CA GLY A 116 19.25 -15.04 7.64
C GLY A 116 20.13 -15.84 6.68
N ILE A 117 19.91 -15.74 5.36
CA ILE A 117 20.79 -16.36 4.35
C ILE A 117 22.14 -15.64 4.24
N SER A 118 22.14 -14.31 4.24
CA SER A 118 23.36 -13.51 4.07
C SER A 118 24.33 -13.67 5.25
N PHE A 119 23.82 -13.95 6.44
CA PHE A 119 24.60 -14.13 7.66
C PHE A 119 24.74 -15.60 8.09
N ASN A 120 24.64 -16.55 7.15
CA ASN A 120 24.76 -17.98 7.42
C ASN A 120 26.21 -18.43 7.71
N ASP A 121 27.16 -17.50 7.81
CA ASP A 121 28.35 -17.73 8.63
C ASP A 121 27.89 -17.73 10.09
N TRP A 122 27.70 -18.93 10.62
CA TRP A 122 27.15 -19.32 11.91
C TRP A 122 27.94 -18.82 13.14
N THR A 123 28.66 -17.71 13.01
CA THR A 123 29.47 -17.07 14.03
C THR A 123 28.96 -15.65 14.28
N GLY A 124 27.97 -15.53 15.17
CA GLY A 124 27.69 -14.30 15.90
C GLY A 124 26.95 -13.21 15.12
N THR A 125 25.76 -13.51 14.59
CA THR A 125 24.79 -12.43 14.33
C THR A 125 24.41 -11.81 15.67
N ASP A 126 25.01 -10.66 15.97
CA ASP A 126 24.59 -9.86 17.11
C ASP A 126 23.11 -9.54 16.93
N LEU A 127 22.30 -9.85 17.96
CA LEU A 127 20.86 -9.55 18.00
C LEU A 127 20.56 -8.05 17.75
N SER A 128 21.58 -7.20 17.81
CA SER A 128 21.52 -5.79 17.46
C SER A 128 21.17 -5.54 15.99
N GLU A 129 21.57 -6.41 15.05
CA GLU A 129 21.27 -6.24 13.62
C GLU A 129 19.80 -6.52 13.28
N LEU A 130 19.14 -7.36 14.09
CA LEU A 130 17.70 -7.60 14.00
C LEU A 130 16.88 -6.47 14.62
N SER A 131 17.48 -5.60 15.45
CA SER A 131 16.73 -4.54 16.14
C SER A 131 16.12 -3.52 15.19
N LEU A 132 16.82 -3.17 14.10
CA LEU A 132 16.38 -2.19 13.12
C LEU A 132 15.10 -2.61 12.36
N PRO A 133 15.03 -3.82 11.75
CA PRO A 133 13.80 -4.26 11.10
C PRO A 133 12.59 -4.27 12.05
N TRP A 134 12.75 -4.76 13.29
CA TRP A 134 11.67 -4.75 14.28
C TRP A 134 11.29 -3.33 14.71
N ALA A 135 12.26 -2.43 14.87
CA ALA A 135 12.03 -1.03 15.21
C ALA A 135 11.20 -0.28 14.15
N VAL A 136 11.25 -0.70 12.89
CA VAL A 136 10.42 -0.13 11.81
C VAL A 136 9.07 -0.85 11.70
N ALA A 137 9.06 -2.18 11.81
CA ALA A 137 7.85 -2.98 11.65
C ALA A 137 6.82 -2.70 12.74
N ILE A 138 7.23 -2.66 14.01
CA ILE A 138 6.31 -2.50 15.14
C ILE A 138 5.51 -1.18 15.06
N PRO A 139 6.13 0.01 14.88
CA PRO A 139 5.39 1.25 14.71
C PRO A 139 4.43 1.23 13.50
N TYR A 140 4.83 0.59 12.40
CA TYR A 140 3.99 0.46 11.21
C TYR A 140 2.70 -0.33 11.49
N TYR A 141 2.80 -1.50 12.13
CA TYR A 141 1.64 -2.32 12.48
C TYR A 141 0.75 -1.66 13.53
N VAL A 142 1.35 -1.00 14.54
CA VAL A 142 0.59 -0.23 15.53
C VAL A 142 -0.20 0.89 14.86
N MET A 143 0.40 1.57 13.88
CA MET A 143 -0.28 2.62 13.11
C MET A 143 -1.45 2.06 12.28
N LEU A 144 -1.26 0.95 11.58
CA LEU A 144 -2.33 0.29 10.82
C LEU A 144 -3.52 -0.10 11.71
N ASN A 145 -3.25 -0.70 12.88
CA ASN A 145 -4.29 -1.10 13.83
C ASN A 145 -5.07 0.12 14.37
N LYS A 146 -4.37 1.22 14.68
CA LYS A 146 -5.03 2.48 15.10
C LYS A 146 -5.94 3.03 14.01
N ILE A 147 -5.55 2.93 12.74
CA ILE A 147 -6.37 3.36 11.60
C ILE A 147 -7.58 2.45 11.45
N GLN A 148 -7.39 1.13 11.56
CA GLN A 148 -8.49 0.16 11.49
C GLN A 148 -9.54 0.46 12.54
N TYR A 149 -9.12 0.62 13.79
CA TYR A 149 -10.02 0.94 14.90
C TYR A 149 -10.81 2.22 14.62
N ARG A 150 -10.14 3.29 14.16
CA ARG A 150 -10.81 4.56 13.80
C ARG A 150 -11.78 4.38 12.64
N TRP A 151 -11.43 3.62 11.61
CA TRP A 151 -12.28 3.40 10.44
C TRP A 151 -13.51 2.55 10.76
N GLU A 152 -13.40 1.59 11.67
CA GLU A 152 -14.50 0.74 12.10
C GLU A 152 -15.41 1.47 13.11
N HIS A 153 -14.87 2.16 14.11
CA HIS A 153 -15.65 2.69 15.24
C HIS A 153 -16.18 4.12 15.01
N VAL A 154 -15.43 4.97 14.29
CA VAL A 154 -15.89 6.36 13.99
C VAL A 154 -16.89 6.38 12.84
N ALA A 155 -16.82 5.41 11.92
CA ALA A 155 -17.81 5.28 10.85
C ALA A 155 -19.13 4.66 11.34
N VAL A 156 -19.09 3.80 12.37
CA VAL A 156 -20.28 3.16 12.95
C VAL A 156 -21.00 4.10 13.94
N SER A 157 -20.27 4.79 14.83
CA SER A 157 -20.89 5.70 15.82
C SER A 157 -21.70 6.84 15.19
N LYS A 158 -21.30 7.36 14.02
CA LYS A 158 -22.11 8.34 13.28
C LYS A 158 -23.40 7.77 12.70
N ARG A 159 -23.42 6.47 12.39
CA ARG A 159 -24.60 5.80 11.86
C ARG A 159 -25.63 5.57 12.97
N GLU A 160 -25.18 5.12 14.13
CA GLU A 160 -26.02 4.90 15.30
C GLU A 160 -26.57 6.20 15.87
N ALA A 161 -25.76 7.26 15.94
CA ALA A 161 -26.22 8.59 16.36
C ALA A 161 -27.30 9.18 15.41
N LEU A 162 -27.27 8.82 14.12
CA LEU A 162 -28.26 9.26 13.13
C LEU A 162 -29.61 8.55 13.29
N PHE A 163 -29.58 7.26 13.65
CA PHE A 163 -30.80 6.48 13.88
C PHE A 163 -31.38 6.66 15.29
N ALA A 164 -30.59 7.21 16.23
CA ALA A 164 -31.00 7.46 17.60
C ALA A 164 -31.63 8.85 17.82
N THR A 165 -31.58 9.78 16.86
CA THR A 165 -32.28 11.06 16.95
C THR A 165 -33.76 10.88 16.57
N PRO A 166 -34.71 11.04 17.50
CA PRO A 166 -36.12 11.05 17.13
C PRO A 166 -36.38 12.27 16.24
N MET A 167 -36.97 12.05 15.06
CA MET A 167 -37.50 13.11 14.23
C MET A 167 -38.55 13.87 15.04
N LYS A 168 -38.25 15.12 15.38
CA LYS A 168 -39.21 16.10 15.88
C LYS A 168 -39.73 16.95 14.74
#